data_AF-A0A355UJM4-F1
#
_entry.id   AF-A0A355UJM4-F1
#
_cell.length_a   1.000
_cell.length_b   1.000
_cell.length_c   1.000
_cell.angle_alpha   90.00
_cell.angle_beta   90.00
_cell.angle_gamma   90.00
#
_symmetry.space_group_name_H-M   'P 1'
#
loop_
_entity.id
_entity.type
_entity.pdbx_description
1 polymer ?
#
loop_
_entity_poly.entity_id
_entity_poly.type
_entity_poly.pdbx_seq_one_letter_code
_entity_poly.pdbx_strand_id
1 'polypeptide(L)'
;MANLEMNGPYLLTNDEIDKRVESGKIGNYALGYVKEKVFYVKYVGRSDNDLNKRLKEHLGENYSYFKSSFSYSIKNAFEKECKNYHDFGASDKLDNKIHPDKPENTFYKCPVCEY
;
A
#
# COMPACT_ATOMS: atom_id res chain seq x y z
N MET A 1 1.85 -6.70 17.25
CA MET A 1 1.80 -5.37 16.61
C MET A 1 1.66 -5.59 15.11
N ALA A 2 0.84 -4.79 14.43
CA ALA A 2 0.72 -4.86 12.98
C ALA A 2 2.09 -4.59 12.32
N ASN A 3 2.41 -5.36 11.28
CA ASN A 3 3.64 -5.19 10.49
C ASN A 3 3.29 -5.27 9.01
N LEU A 4 3.72 -4.28 8.24
CA LEU A 4 3.46 -4.21 6.80
C LEU A 4 4.26 -5.22 5.97
N GLU A 5 5.38 -5.72 6.50
CA GLU A 5 6.33 -6.56 5.74
C GLU A 5 6.74 -5.89 4.41
N MET A 6 7.13 -4.61 4.51
CA MET A 6 7.51 -3.76 3.38
C MET A 6 8.83 -3.04 3.66
N ASN A 7 9.57 -2.76 2.60
CA ASN A 7 10.80 -1.98 2.63
C ASN A 7 10.52 -0.49 2.86
N GLY A 8 11.39 0.19 3.61
CA GLY A 8 11.28 1.62 3.95
C GLY A 8 11.12 1.87 5.46
N PRO A 9 10.73 3.08 5.87
CA PRO A 9 10.14 4.13 5.06
C PRO A 9 11.17 4.88 4.19
N TYR A 10 10.75 5.28 2.99
CA TYR A 10 11.49 6.14 2.07
C TYR A 10 10.72 7.43 1.82
N LEU A 11 11.39 8.52 1.42
CA LEU A 11 10.71 9.77 1.08
C LEU A 11 9.76 9.56 -0.12
N LEU A 12 8.54 10.09 -0.04
CA LEU A 12 7.60 10.06 -1.15
C LEU A 12 7.95 11.16 -2.16
N THR A 13 8.99 10.91 -2.96
CA THR A 13 9.43 11.78 -4.06
C THR A 13 9.61 10.95 -5.33
N ASN A 14 9.50 11.59 -6.49
CA ASN A 14 9.67 10.92 -7.77
C ASN A 14 11.01 10.15 -7.85
N ASP A 15 12.11 10.79 -7.44
CA ASP A 15 13.46 10.20 -7.51
C ASP A 15 13.64 9.00 -6.58
N GLU A 16 13.13 9.07 -5.35
CA GLU A 16 13.27 7.95 -4.41
C GLU A 16 12.34 6.79 -4.78
N ILE A 17 11.18 7.05 -5.41
CA ILE A 17 10.34 6.01 -6.00
C ILE A 17 11.11 5.30 -7.13
N ASP A 18 11.66 6.06 -8.09
CA ASP A 18 12.41 5.50 -9.23
C ASP A 18 13.65 4.71 -8.81
N LYS A 19 14.29 5.14 -7.72
CA LYS A 19 15.44 4.44 -7.16
C LYS A 19 15.10 3.13 -6.45
N ARG A 20 13.90 3.03 -5.85
CA ARG A 20 13.55 1.92 -4.94
C ARG A 20 12.56 0.93 -5.54
N VAL A 21 11.75 1.35 -6.50
CA VAL A 21 10.63 0.58 -7.03
C VAL A 21 10.77 0.48 -8.54
N GLU A 22 11.14 -0.69 -9.02
CA GLU A 22 11.16 -1.03 -10.45
C GLU A 22 9.75 -0.88 -11.05
N SER A 23 9.66 -0.25 -12.23
CA SER A 23 8.39 -0.09 -12.97
C SER A 23 7.84 -1.42 -13.48
N GLY A 24 6.53 -1.46 -13.73
CA GLY A 24 5.86 -2.64 -14.30
C GLY A 24 5.79 -3.86 -13.37
N LYS A 25 5.94 -3.65 -12.04
CA LYS A 25 5.79 -4.70 -11.04
C LYS A 25 4.50 -4.57 -10.26
N ILE A 26 3.89 -5.72 -9.95
CA ILE A 26 2.79 -5.86 -9.00
C ILE A 26 3.33 -5.62 -7.58
N GLY A 27 2.55 -4.98 -6.73
CA GLY A 27 2.87 -4.98 -5.30
C GLY A 27 1.97 -4.12 -4.45
N ASN A 28 2.41 -3.92 -3.22
CA ASN A 28 1.69 -3.19 -2.19
C ASN A 28 2.51 -2.00 -1.71
N TYR A 29 1.80 -0.99 -1.22
CA TYR A 29 2.41 0.18 -0.62
C TYR A 29 1.65 0.64 0.63
N ALA A 30 2.35 1.40 1.46
CA ALA A 30 1.78 2.16 2.55
C ALA A 30 2.32 3.58 2.50
N LEU A 31 1.45 4.58 2.68
CA LEU A 31 1.79 6.00 2.73
C LEU A 31 1.57 6.55 4.13
N GLY A 32 2.34 7.59 4.48
CA GLY A 32 2.23 8.21 5.78
C GLY A 32 3.31 9.24 6.03
N TYR A 33 3.71 9.35 7.30
CA TYR A 33 4.78 10.25 7.73
C TYR A 33 5.65 9.58 8.80
N VAL A 34 6.87 10.10 8.97
CA VAL A 34 7.76 9.69 10.05
C VAL A 34 7.77 10.75 11.14
N LYS A 35 7.49 10.35 12.38
CA LYS A 35 7.69 11.17 13.58
C LYS A 35 8.42 10.34 14.62
N GLU A 36 9.48 10.90 15.22
CA GLU A 36 10.26 10.22 16.27
C GLU A 36 10.76 8.83 15.84
N LYS A 37 11.21 8.69 14.58
CA LYS A 37 11.66 7.43 13.95
C LYS A 37 10.56 6.35 13.77
N VAL A 38 9.31 6.67 14.09
CA VAL A 38 8.16 5.79 13.85
C VAL A 38 7.46 6.20 12.56
N PHE A 39 7.17 5.22 11.70
CA PHE A 39 6.36 5.41 10.51
C PHE A 39 4.88 5.27 10.85
N TYR A 40 4.13 6.36 10.76
CA TYR A 40 2.70 6.40 10.99
C TYR A 40 1.98 6.17 9.67
N VAL A 41 1.37 4.99 9.53
CA VAL A 41 0.59 4.61 8.35
C VAL A 41 -0.70 5.41 8.30
N LYS A 42 -1.00 5.98 7.14
CA LYS A 42 -2.22 6.72 6.86
C LYS A 42 -3.01 6.13 5.71
N TYR A 43 -2.34 5.54 4.74
CA TYR A 43 -2.98 4.90 3.60
C TYR A 43 -2.26 3.61 3.26
N VAL A 44 -2.99 2.60 2.81
CA VAL A 44 -2.44 1.37 2.24
C VAL A 44 -3.08 1.11 0.89
N GLY A 45 -2.31 0.53 -0.02
CA GLY A 45 -2.79 0.28 -1.36
C GLY A 45 -2.05 -0.86 -2.05
N ARG A 46 -2.51 -1.17 -3.26
CA ARG A 46 -1.81 -2.06 -4.18
C ARG A 46 -1.78 -1.49 -5.60
N SER A 47 -0.93 -2.09 -6.43
CA SER A 47 -0.97 -1.95 -7.88
C SER A 47 -0.87 -3.33 -8.51
N ASP A 48 -1.76 -3.60 -9.47
CA ASP A 48 -1.89 -4.89 -10.15
C ASP A 48 -0.99 -4.98 -11.41
N ASN A 49 -0.33 -3.87 -11.79
CA ASN A 49 0.50 -3.78 -13.00
C ASN A 49 1.77 -2.96 -12.83
N ASP A 50 1.71 -1.81 -12.16
CA ASP A 50 2.86 -0.91 -12.00
C ASP A 50 2.82 -0.16 -10.67
N LEU A 51 3.54 -0.69 -9.68
CA LEU A 51 3.65 -0.12 -8.35
C LEU A 51 4.39 1.23 -8.34
N ASN A 52 5.41 1.39 -9.20
CA ASN A 52 6.15 2.65 -9.32
C ASN A 52 5.21 3.77 -9.78
N LYS A 53 4.49 3.53 -10.88
CA LYS A 53 3.52 4.49 -11.41
C LYS A 53 2.45 4.81 -10.37
N ARG A 54 1.90 3.79 -9.69
CA ARG A 54 0.85 3.98 -8.69
C ARG A 54 1.33 4.83 -7.50
N LEU A 55 2.56 4.64 -7.02
CA LEU A 55 3.14 5.49 -5.98
C LEU A 55 3.28 6.95 -6.43
N LYS A 56 3.64 7.18 -7.70
CA LYS A 56 3.78 8.53 -8.26
C LYS A 56 2.45 9.27 -8.39
N GLU A 57 1.34 8.56 -8.55
CA GLU A 57 -0.01 9.15 -8.56
C GLU A 57 -0.37 9.82 -7.23
N HIS A 58 0.26 9.42 -6.12
CA HIS A 58 0.08 10.04 -4.80
C HIS A 58 1.02 11.22 -4.53
N LEU A 59 1.89 11.61 -5.47
CA LEU A 59 2.75 12.78 -5.31
C LEU A 59 1.89 14.06 -5.24
N GLY A 60 2.17 14.90 -4.24
CA GLY A 60 1.40 16.11 -3.96
C GLY A 60 0.23 15.92 -3.00
N GLU A 61 -0.10 14.69 -2.62
CA GLU A 61 -1.00 14.41 -1.50
C GLU A 61 -0.31 14.66 -0.15
N ASN A 62 -1.07 14.61 0.95
CA ASN A 62 -0.58 14.91 2.30
C ASN A 62 0.19 13.74 2.95
N TYR A 63 1.14 13.16 2.22
CA TYR A 63 2.03 12.09 2.69
C TYR A 63 3.49 12.45 2.38
N SER A 64 4.40 12.11 3.29
CA SER A 64 5.83 12.44 3.16
C SER A 64 6.71 11.21 2.97
N TYR A 65 6.22 10.02 3.34
CA TYR A 65 6.97 8.78 3.26
C TYR A 65 6.10 7.63 2.73
N PHE A 66 6.77 6.66 2.13
CA PHE A 66 6.15 5.40 1.73
C PHE A 66 6.96 4.18 2.18
N LYS A 67 6.28 3.05 2.30
CA LYS A 67 6.86 1.71 2.29
C LYS A 67 6.29 0.92 1.12
N SER A 68 7.04 -0.05 0.60
CA SER A 68 6.55 -0.90 -0.49
C SER A 68 7.13 -2.32 -0.45
N SER A 69 6.42 -3.25 -1.09
CA SER A 69 6.90 -4.60 -1.38
C SER A 69 6.32 -5.10 -2.69
N PHE A 70 7.12 -5.77 -3.51
CA PHE A 70 6.59 -6.48 -4.68
C PHE A 70 5.74 -7.68 -4.25
N SER A 71 4.81 -8.05 -5.12
CA SER A 71 3.99 -9.25 -4.99
C SER A 71 4.19 -10.16 -6.19
N TYR A 72 4.09 -11.47 -5.97
CA TYR A 72 4.18 -12.49 -7.02
C TYR A 72 2.89 -12.61 -7.84
N SER A 73 1.76 -12.14 -7.31
CA SER A 73 0.47 -12.22 -7.99
C SER A 73 -0.46 -11.10 -7.54
N ILE A 74 -1.44 -10.79 -8.38
CA ILE A 74 -2.53 -9.87 -8.07
C ILE A 74 -3.33 -10.36 -6.85
N LYS A 75 -3.56 -11.67 -6.74
CA LYS A 75 -4.24 -12.28 -5.59
C LYS A 75 -3.51 -11.99 -4.27
N ASN A 76 -2.20 -12.26 -4.24
CA ASN A 76 -1.40 -12.02 -3.04
C ASN A 76 -1.35 -10.53 -2.68
N ALA A 77 -1.33 -9.65 -3.69
CA ALA A 77 -1.36 -8.21 -3.47
C ALA A 77 -2.70 -7.77 -2.87
N PHE A 78 -3.83 -8.27 -3.38
CA PHE A 78 -5.16 -8.01 -2.84
C PHE A 78 -5.32 -8.51 -1.40
N GLU A 79 -4.95 -9.76 -1.12
CA GLU A 79 -5.06 -10.35 0.21
C GLU A 79 -4.18 -9.59 1.23
N LYS A 80 -2.96 -9.20 0.83
CA LYS A 80 -2.06 -8.39 1.67
C LYS A 80 -2.59 -6.98 1.92
N GLU A 81 -3.15 -6.34 0.90
CA GLU A 81 -3.78 -5.01 1.07
C GLU A 81 -4.96 -5.08 2.05
N CYS A 82 -5.84 -6.07 1.91
CA CYS A 82 -6.95 -6.30 2.84
C CYS A 82 -6.44 -6.46 4.27
N LYS A 83 -5.45 -7.34 4.47
CA LYS A 83 -4.86 -7.56 5.79
C LYS A 83 -4.29 -6.27 6.37
N ASN A 84 -3.51 -5.51 5.59
CA ASN A 84 -2.95 -4.23 6.03
C ASN A 84 -4.04 -3.19 6.34
N TYR A 85 -5.09 -3.13 5.53
CA TYR A 85 -6.21 -2.20 5.76
C TYR A 85 -6.84 -2.47 7.13
N HIS A 86 -7.15 -3.73 7.45
CA HIS A 86 -7.75 -4.11 8.73
C HIS A 86 -6.77 -3.99 9.91
N ASP A 87 -5.53 -4.46 9.75
CA ASP A 87 -4.50 -4.42 10.81
C ASP A 87 -4.17 -2.98 11.27
N PHE A 88 -4.31 -2.00 10.38
CA PHE A 88 -4.08 -0.58 10.68
C PHE A 88 -5.36 0.20 11.00
N GLY A 89 -6.47 -0.48 11.26
CA GLY A 89 -7.70 0.10 11.80
C GLY A 89 -8.70 0.58 10.76
N ALA A 90 -8.63 0.05 9.54
CA ALA A 90 -9.61 0.25 8.48
C ALA A 90 -9.93 1.74 8.26
N SER A 91 -11.15 2.05 7.82
CA SER A 91 -11.62 3.42 7.54
C SER A 91 -11.68 4.33 8.78
N ASP A 92 -11.64 3.75 9.98
CA ASP A 92 -11.69 4.49 11.24
C ASP A 92 -10.37 5.20 11.55
N LYS A 93 -9.24 4.61 11.11
CA LYS A 93 -7.89 5.15 11.38
C LYS A 93 -7.11 5.51 10.12
N LEU A 94 -7.39 4.84 9.01
CA LEU A 94 -6.79 5.12 7.72
C LEU A 94 -7.59 6.16 6.94
N ASP A 95 -6.91 6.78 6.00
CA ASP A 95 -7.49 7.66 4.99
C ASP A 95 -8.15 6.84 3.87
N ASN A 96 -7.92 5.52 3.80
CA ASN A 96 -8.70 4.58 2.99
C ASN A 96 -10.19 4.60 3.44
N LYS A 97 -11.05 5.31 2.72
CA LYS A 97 -12.49 5.37 3.03
C LYS A 97 -13.30 4.22 2.45
N ILE A 98 -12.70 3.46 1.55
CA ILE A 98 -13.32 2.32 0.86
C ILE A 98 -12.45 1.10 1.15
N HIS A 99 -13.10 -0.02 1.47
CA HIS A 99 -12.42 -1.31 1.61
C HIS A 99 -11.72 -1.68 0.29
N PRO A 100 -10.56 -2.36 0.32
CA PRO A 100 -9.92 -2.84 -0.90
C PRO A 100 -10.87 -3.64 -1.79
N ASP A 101 -11.05 -3.20 -3.04
CA ASP A 101 -11.88 -3.91 -4.01
C ASP A 101 -11.13 -5.10 -4.59
N LYS A 102 -11.86 -6.18 -4.85
CA LYS A 102 -11.30 -7.35 -5.54
C LYS A 102 -10.87 -6.99 -6.97
N PRO A 103 -9.80 -7.60 -7.49
CA PRO A 103 -9.40 -7.42 -8.89
C PRO A 103 -10.53 -7.79 -9.86
N GLU A 104 -10.58 -7.11 -11.01
CA GLU A 104 -11.59 -7.32 -12.04
C GLU A 104 -11.65 -8.79 -12.50
N ASN A 105 -12.86 -9.28 -12.80
CA ASN A 105 -13.11 -10.64 -13.27
C ASN A 105 -12.61 -11.76 -12.34
N THR A 106 -12.41 -11.48 -11.04
CA THR A 106 -12.06 -12.49 -10.03
C THR A 106 -13.21 -12.75 -9.05
N PHE A 107 -13.11 -13.88 -8.35
CA PHE A 107 -13.98 -14.25 -7.21
C PHE A 107 -13.21 -14.21 -5.88
N TYR A 108 -12.13 -13.43 -5.80
CA TYR A 108 -11.34 -13.32 -4.58
C TYR A 108 -12.17 -12.64 -3.49
N LYS A 109 -11.98 -13.13 -2.26
CA LYS A 109 -12.65 -12.63 -1.07
C LYS A 109 -11.62 -12.02 -0.14
N CYS A 110 -12.02 -11.00 0.61
CA CYS A 110 -11.20 -10.47 1.68
C CYS A 110 -10.89 -11.61 2.68
N PRO A 111 -9.61 -11.82 3.08
CA PRO A 111 -9.26 -12.86 4.03
C PRO A 111 -9.59 -12.49 5.50
N VAL A 112 -10.07 -11.27 5.76
CA VAL A 112 -10.31 -10.75 7.12
C VAL A 112 -11.79 -10.51 7.44
N CYS A 113 -12.60 -10.16 6.44
CA CYS A 113 -14.02 -9.82 6.64
C CYS A 113 -14.89 -10.31 5.47
N GLU A 114 -16.21 -10.19 5.60
CA GLU A 114 -17.19 -10.69 4.62
C GLU A 114 -17.61 -9.67 3.54
N TYR A 115 -16.87 -8.55 3.40
CA TYR A 115 -17.12 -7.54 2.36
C TYR A 115 -17.06 -8.14 0.93
#